data_AF-A0A095XR67-F1
#
_entry.id   AF-A0A095XR67-F1
#
_cell.length_a   1.000
_cell.length_b   1.000
_cell.length_c   1.000
_cell.angle_alpha   90.00
_cell.angle_beta   90.00
_cell.angle_gamma   90.00
#
_symmetry.space_group_name_H-M   'P 1'
#
loop_
_entity.id
_entity.type
_entity.pdbx_description
1 polymer ?
#
loop_
_entity_poly.entity_id
_entity_poly.type
_entity_poly.pdbx_seq_one_letter_code
_entity_poly.pdbx_strand_id
1 'polypeptide(L)'
;MTITAHGRHTETQEPHWIEWATGMISALVVLAMITWVGWEALRKDGLPPEFSIAVTRRTPVEGGYRVEFEITNKATATAAAVVVRGEILDGGDMIEDADVTFDYVPAESNASGAILFSQDPGAREVRVRAIGYTDP
;
A
#
# COMPACT_ATOMS: atom_id res chain seq x y z
N MET A 1 -14.07 -67.82 -28.96
CA MET A 1 -13.58 -68.17 -27.61
C MET A 1 -12.87 -66.96 -27.06
N THR A 2 -13.42 -66.36 -26.01
CA THR A 2 -12.93 -65.12 -25.39
C THR A 2 -12.09 -65.49 -24.18
N ILE A 3 -10.85 -64.98 -24.08
CA ILE A 3 -10.07 -65.06 -22.84
C ILE A 3 -9.67 -63.64 -22.46
N THR A 4 -10.43 -63.07 -21.54
CA THR A 4 -10.06 -61.89 -20.76
C THR A 4 -9.07 -62.31 -19.69
N ALA A 5 -7.84 -61.78 -19.73
CA ALA A 5 -6.93 -61.80 -18.59
C ALA A 5 -6.96 -60.42 -17.91
N HIS A 6 -7.54 -60.38 -16.72
CA HIS A 6 -7.70 -59.20 -15.88
C HIS A 6 -6.47 -59.09 -14.97
N GLY A 7 -5.55 -58.18 -15.29
CA GLY A 7 -4.40 -57.87 -14.43
C GLY A 7 -4.67 -56.61 -13.60
N ARG A 8 -5.32 -56.74 -12.44
CA ARG A 8 -5.24 -55.71 -11.39
C ARG A 8 -3.98 -55.97 -10.59
N HIS A 9 -2.95 -55.16 -10.80
CA HIS A 9 -1.91 -54.96 -9.79
C HIS A 9 -2.47 -53.94 -8.79
N THR A 10 -3.06 -54.43 -7.70
CA THR A 10 -3.34 -53.61 -6.53
C THR A 10 -2.06 -53.57 -5.70
N GLU A 11 -1.49 -52.37 -5.66
CA GLU A 11 -0.34 -51.95 -4.84
C GLU A 11 -0.46 -52.46 -3.39
N THR A 12 0.66 -52.95 -2.85
CA THR A 12 0.74 -53.61 -1.53
C THR A 12 0.35 -52.68 -0.38
N GLN A 13 -0.58 -53.14 0.45
CA GLN A 13 -1.27 -52.43 1.52
C GLN A 13 -0.51 -52.32 2.86
N GLU A 14 0.69 -51.74 2.90
CA GLU A 14 1.22 -51.23 4.18
C GLU A 14 1.97 -49.90 3.95
N PRO A 15 1.54 -48.79 4.56
CA PRO A 15 2.20 -47.50 4.39
C PRO A 15 3.62 -47.59 4.96
N HIS A 16 4.61 -47.36 4.09
CA HIS A 16 6.01 -47.43 4.46
C HIS A 16 6.32 -46.35 5.52
N TRP A 17 7.21 -46.60 6.48
CA TRP A 17 7.52 -45.66 7.58
C TRP A 17 7.94 -44.26 7.09
N ILE A 18 8.51 -44.19 5.88
CA ILE A 18 8.87 -42.95 5.19
C ILE A 18 7.62 -42.14 4.83
N GLU A 19 6.54 -42.78 4.41
CA GLU A 19 5.27 -42.09 4.10
C GLU A 19 4.72 -41.38 5.34
N TRP A 20 4.73 -42.04 6.49
CA TRP A 20 4.34 -41.44 7.77
C TRP A 20 5.30 -40.33 8.21
N ALA A 21 6.62 -40.51 8.03
CA ALA A 21 7.61 -39.50 8.34
C ALA A 21 7.43 -38.24 7.46
N THR A 22 7.26 -38.42 6.15
CA THR A 22 7.00 -37.33 5.20
C THR A 22 5.66 -36.65 5.47
N GLY A 23 4.63 -37.42 5.85
CA GLY A 23 3.33 -36.91 6.26
C GLY A 23 3.42 -36.02 7.50
N MET A 24 4.12 -36.48 8.55
CA MET A 24 4.33 -35.68 9.77
C MET A 24 5.14 -34.42 9.51
N ILE A 25 6.22 -34.51 8.73
CA ILE A 25 7.04 -33.34 8.38
C ILE A 25 6.19 -32.32 7.60
N SER A 26 5.43 -32.78 6.61
CA SER A 26 4.53 -31.94 5.83
C SER A 26 3.48 -31.26 6.73
N ALA A 27 2.86 -32.02 7.64
CA ALA A 27 1.87 -31.50 8.58
C ALA A 27 2.48 -30.45 9.53
N LEU A 28 3.69 -30.68 10.03
CA LEU A 28 4.41 -29.72 10.87
C LEU A 28 4.72 -28.42 10.14
N VAL A 29 5.16 -28.49 8.89
CA VAL A 29 5.43 -27.30 8.06
C VAL A 29 4.13 -26.51 7.82
N VAL A 30 3.03 -27.19 7.49
CA VAL A 30 1.72 -26.56 7.30
C VAL A 30 1.24 -25.89 8.59
N LEU A 31 1.34 -26.57 9.73
CA LEU A 31 0.98 -26.01 11.04
C LEU A 31 1.86 -24.81 11.41
N ALA A 32 3.16 -24.87 11.12
CA ALA A 32 4.07 -23.75 11.35
C ALA A 32 3.68 -22.53 10.50
N MET A 33 3.34 -22.74 9.22
CA MET A 33 2.85 -21.66 8.34
C MET A 33 1.53 -21.06 8.84
N ILE A 34 0.56 -21.90 9.23
CA ILE A 34 -0.73 -21.42 9.78
C ILE A 34 -0.50 -20.62 11.05
N THR A 35 0.35 -21.11 11.96
CA THR A 35 0.67 -20.42 13.22
C THR A 35 1.35 -19.09 12.96
N TRP A 36 2.30 -19.05 12.02
CA TRP A 36 3.00 -17.82 11.63
C TRP A 36 2.05 -16.78 11.04
N VAL A 37 1.20 -17.18 10.08
CA VAL A 37 0.21 -16.28 9.46
C VAL A 37 -0.82 -15.81 10.49
N GLY A 38 -1.30 -16.70 11.35
CA GLY A 38 -2.25 -16.35 12.42
C GLY A 38 -1.65 -15.37 13.44
N TRP A 39 -0.39 -15.56 13.80
CA TRP A 39 0.34 -14.67 14.69
C TRP A 39 0.50 -13.26 14.11
N GLU A 40 0.86 -13.17 12.82
CA GLU A 40 0.98 -11.91 12.10
C GLU A 40 -0.38 -11.21 11.97
N ALA A 41 -1.43 -11.96 11.65
CA ALA A 41 -2.78 -11.44 11.52
C ALA A 41 -3.32 -10.84 12.83
N LEU A 42 -2.94 -11.41 13.99
CA LEU A 42 -3.38 -10.93 15.30
C LEU A 42 -2.58 -9.72 15.83
N ARG A 43 -1.42 -9.40 15.24
CA ARG A 43 -0.49 -8.36 15.73
C ARG A 43 -0.42 -7.11 14.88
N LYS A 44 -1.05 -7.10 13.70
CA LYS A 44 -1.17 -5.91 12.87
C LYS A 44 -2.20 -4.95 13.46
N ASP A 45 -1.82 -4.28 14.55
CA ASP A 45 -2.46 -3.04 14.94
C ASP A 45 -2.04 -2.00 13.89
N GLY A 46 -2.96 -1.66 12.99
CA GLY A 46 -2.71 -0.68 11.94
C GLY A 46 -2.34 0.66 12.57
N LEU A 47 -1.10 1.10 12.40
CA LEU A 47 -0.72 2.45 12.78
C LEU A 47 -1.59 3.42 11.96
N PRO A 48 -2.18 4.46 12.57
CA PRO A 48 -2.96 5.42 11.83
C PRO A 48 -2.10 6.07 10.73
N PRO A 49 -2.68 6.46 9.58
CA PRO A 49 -1.94 7.06 8.47
C PRO A 49 -1.01 8.20 8.90
N GLU A 50 0.26 8.12 8.49
CA GLU A 50 1.28 9.13 8.74
C GLU A 50 1.87 9.60 7.40
N PHE A 51 1.58 10.85 7.02
CA PHE A 51 1.99 11.38 5.73
C PHE A 51 3.24 12.25 5.80
N SER A 52 4.15 12.05 4.85
CA SER A 52 5.25 12.95 4.54
C SER A 52 5.09 13.46 3.11
N ILE A 53 5.21 14.77 2.89
CA ILE A 53 5.02 15.37 1.57
C ILE A 53 6.27 16.13 1.16
N ALA A 54 6.71 15.94 -0.09
CA ALA A 54 7.84 16.65 -0.68
C ALA A 54 7.44 17.27 -2.03
N VAL A 55 7.66 18.57 -2.19
CA VAL A 55 7.51 19.26 -3.48
C VAL A 55 8.67 18.84 -4.38
N THR A 56 8.34 18.29 -5.55
CA THR A 56 9.33 17.75 -6.49
C THR A 56 9.60 18.72 -7.65
N ARG A 57 8.59 19.48 -8.09
CA ARG A 57 8.72 20.38 -9.24
C ARG A 57 7.76 21.56 -9.18
N ARG A 58 8.21 22.71 -9.70
CA ARG A 58 7.39 23.89 -9.98
C ARG A 58 7.52 24.22 -11.46
N THR A 59 6.42 24.39 -12.19
CA THR A 59 6.47 24.64 -13.64
C THR A 59 5.28 25.51 -14.08
N PRO A 60 5.50 26.57 -14.87
CA PRO A 60 4.40 27.33 -15.46
C PRO A 60 3.63 26.46 -16.45
N VAL A 61 2.31 26.60 -16.48
CA VAL A 61 1.40 25.90 -17.38
C VAL A 61 0.42 26.88 -18.01
N GLU A 62 -0.32 26.44 -19.01
CA GLU A 62 -1.42 27.24 -19.55
C GLU A 62 -2.45 27.49 -18.43
N GLY A 63 -2.69 28.76 -18.12
CA GLY A 63 -3.65 29.17 -17.09
C GLY A 63 -3.11 29.27 -15.66
N GLY A 64 -1.80 29.08 -15.42
CA GLY A 64 -1.22 29.28 -14.09
C GLY A 64 0.08 28.52 -13.86
N TYR A 65 0.20 27.93 -12.68
CA TYR A 65 1.42 27.28 -12.20
C TYR A 65 1.12 25.92 -11.60
N ARG A 66 1.91 24.92 -11.97
CA ARG A 66 1.84 23.57 -11.44
C ARG A 66 2.93 23.35 -10.40
N VAL A 67 2.52 22.90 -9.22
CA VAL A 67 3.43 22.42 -8.18
C VAL A 67 3.19 20.93 -7.98
N GLU A 68 4.14 20.12 -8.46
CA GLU A 68 4.14 18.66 -8.31
C GLU A 68 4.75 18.29 -6.96
N PHE A 69 4.21 17.23 -6.35
CA PHE A 69 4.68 16.71 -5.08
C PHE A 69 4.47 15.20 -4.99
N GLU A 70 5.21 14.58 -4.09
CA GLU A 70 5.07 13.19 -3.71
C GLU A 70 4.59 13.12 -2.25
N ILE A 71 3.60 12.26 -1.99
CA ILE A 71 3.09 11.95 -0.65
C ILE A 71 3.45 10.50 -0.31
N THR A 72 4.10 10.30 0.82
CA THR A 72 4.45 8.99 1.38
C THR A 72 3.60 8.71 2.60
N ASN A 73 2.90 7.58 2.63
CA ASN A 73 2.27 7.05 3.83
C ASN A 73 3.24 6.07 4.50
N LYS A 74 3.75 6.43 5.68
CA LYS A 74 4.70 5.62 6.45
C LYS A 74 4.02 4.60 7.35
N ALA A 75 2.70 4.65 7.44
CA ALA A 75 1.93 3.78 8.30
C ALA A 75 1.53 2.48 7.60
N THR A 76 1.12 1.51 8.41
CA THR A 76 0.64 0.20 7.94
C THR A 76 -0.85 0.20 7.58
N ALA A 77 -1.57 1.30 7.83
CA ALA A 77 -2.94 1.51 7.39
C ALA A 77 -3.01 2.32 6.09
N THR A 78 -3.87 1.89 5.16
CA THR A 78 -4.21 2.67 3.96
C THR A 78 -5.13 3.82 4.35
N ALA A 79 -4.98 4.97 3.72
CA ALA A 79 -5.89 6.10 3.86
C ALA A 79 -6.70 6.31 2.59
N ALA A 80 -7.97 6.69 2.74
CA ALA A 80 -8.86 7.05 1.65
C ALA A 80 -9.18 8.56 1.67
N ALA A 81 -9.62 9.10 0.53
CA ALA A 81 -10.06 10.48 0.36
C ALA A 81 -9.09 11.49 1.02
N VAL A 82 -7.79 11.31 0.78
CA VAL A 82 -6.73 12.12 1.41
C VAL A 82 -6.74 13.50 0.76
N VAL A 83 -7.14 14.51 1.53
CA VAL A 83 -7.16 15.91 1.09
C VAL A 83 -5.82 16.53 1.39
N VAL A 84 -5.13 16.98 0.35
CA VAL A 84 -3.85 17.68 0.43
C VAL A 84 -4.07 19.14 0.06
N ARG A 85 -3.64 20.04 0.95
CA ARG A 85 -3.67 21.48 0.74
C ARG A 85 -2.28 22.00 0.43
N GLY A 86 -2.20 22.86 -0.58
CA GLY A 86 -1.04 23.66 -0.91
C GLY A 86 -1.34 25.13 -0.65
N GLU A 87 -0.42 25.82 0.01
CA GLU A 87 -0.53 27.24 0.37
C GLU A 87 0.71 27.96 -0.16
N ILE A 88 0.52 29.02 -0.96
CA ILE A 88 1.60 29.98 -1.29
C ILE A 88 1.63 31.04 -0.19
N LEU A 89 2.79 31.22 0.42
CA LEU A 89 3.00 32.15 1.53
C LEU A 89 4.00 33.24 1.13
N ASP A 90 3.70 34.49 1.48
CA ASP A 90 4.61 35.63 1.32
C ASP A 90 4.81 36.30 2.68
N GLY A 91 6.01 36.20 3.26
CA GLY A 91 6.28 36.74 4.59
C GLY A 91 5.44 36.13 5.73
N GLY A 92 4.80 34.98 5.50
CA GLY A 92 3.89 34.32 6.44
C GLY A 92 2.41 34.57 6.17
N ASP A 93 2.07 35.51 5.28
CA ASP A 93 0.70 35.75 4.83
C ASP A 93 0.35 34.78 3.70
N MET A 94 -0.84 34.17 3.79
CA MET A 94 -1.35 33.26 2.76
C MET A 94 -1.86 34.06 1.56
N ILE A 95 -1.24 33.82 0.40
CA ILE A 95 -1.57 34.49 -0.87
C ILE A 95 -2.62 33.72 -1.65
N GLU A 96 -2.46 32.39 -1.72
CA GLU A 96 -3.37 31.49 -2.42
C GLU A 96 -3.31 30.12 -1.76
N ASP A 97 -4.46 29.45 -1.65
CA ASP A 97 -4.56 28.05 -1.29
C ASP A 97 -5.36 27.26 -2.33
N ALA A 98 -5.00 25.98 -2.49
CA ALA A 98 -5.71 25.05 -3.34
C ALA A 98 -5.58 23.63 -2.80
N ASP A 99 -6.62 22.84 -3.04
CA ASP A 99 -6.73 21.47 -2.54
C ASP A 99 -6.76 20.46 -3.69
N VAL A 100 -6.17 19.29 -3.44
CA VAL A 100 -6.31 18.11 -4.29
C VAL A 100 -6.63 16.91 -3.41
N THR A 101 -7.46 15.99 -3.92
CA THR A 101 -7.84 14.78 -3.19
C THR A 101 -7.25 13.56 -3.89
N PHE A 102 -6.62 12.69 -3.10
CA PHE A 102 -6.25 11.34 -3.54
C PHE A 102 -7.32 10.36 -3.09
N ASP A 103 -7.80 9.53 -4.01
CA ASP A 103 -8.76 8.48 -3.66
C ASP A 103 -8.18 7.55 -2.58
N TYR A 104 -6.91 7.17 -2.75
CA TYR A 104 -6.18 6.36 -1.78
C TYR A 104 -4.70 6.72 -1.72
N VAL A 105 -4.12 6.59 -0.53
CA VAL A 105 -2.67 6.54 -0.30
C VAL A 105 -2.37 5.25 0.47
N PRO A 106 -1.90 4.18 -0.23
CA PRO A 106 -1.70 2.87 0.38
C PRO A 106 -0.69 2.89 1.52
N ALA A 107 -0.83 1.92 2.43
CA ALA A 107 0.13 1.66 3.49
C ALA A 107 1.55 1.48 2.94
N GLU A 108 2.54 2.07 3.61
CA GLU A 108 3.97 1.96 3.30
C GLU A 108 4.30 2.27 1.82
N SER A 109 3.57 3.22 1.22
CA SER A 109 3.65 3.51 -0.21
C SER A 109 3.67 5.01 -0.52
N ASN A 110 3.94 5.33 -1.78
CA ASN A 110 4.01 6.69 -2.30
C ASN A 110 2.95 6.91 -3.37
N ALA A 111 2.42 8.13 -3.41
CA ALA A 111 1.60 8.63 -4.51
C ALA A 111 2.12 9.99 -4.97
N SER A 112 1.87 10.34 -6.23
CA SER A 112 2.27 11.64 -6.80
C SER A 112 1.05 12.44 -7.20
N GLY A 113 1.10 13.74 -6.96
CA GLY A 113 0.04 14.67 -7.34
C GLY A 113 0.58 16.03 -7.69
N ALA A 114 -0.33 16.93 -8.06
CA ALA A 114 0.01 18.31 -8.32
C ALA A 114 -1.12 19.23 -7.87
N ILE A 115 -0.75 20.43 -7.42
CA ILE A 115 -1.66 21.53 -7.16
C ILE A 115 -1.44 22.57 -8.25
N LEU A 116 -2.55 23.13 -8.75
CA LEU A 116 -2.54 24.21 -9.72
C LEU A 116 -2.87 25.51 -8.99
N PHE A 117 -1.98 26.49 -9.14
CA PHE A 117 -2.13 27.83 -8.59
C PHE A 117 -2.32 28.83 -9.74
N SER A 118 -3.09 29.88 -9.48
CA SER A 118 -3.27 31.00 -10.40
C SER A 118 -2.10 32.00 -10.28
N GLN A 119 -1.55 32.15 -9.07
CA GLN A 119 -0.41 33.01 -8.78
C GLN A 119 0.92 32.28 -8.98
N ASP A 120 1.95 33.01 -9.41
CA ASP A 120 3.30 32.49 -9.51
C ASP A 120 3.86 32.18 -8.11
N PRO A 121 4.15 30.92 -7.75
CA PRO A 121 4.82 30.62 -6.50
C PRO A 121 6.27 31.13 -6.49
N GLY A 122 6.93 31.29 -7.64
CA GLY A 122 8.30 31.78 -7.74
C GLY A 122 9.25 31.14 -6.72
N ALA A 123 9.99 31.99 -6.01
CA ALA A 123 10.84 31.60 -4.87
C ALA A 123 10.12 31.65 -3.50
N ARG A 124 8.80 31.92 -3.48
CA ARG A 124 8.01 31.98 -2.25
C ARG A 124 7.93 30.60 -1.58
N GLU A 125 7.63 30.62 -0.29
CA GLU A 125 7.34 29.40 0.46
C GLU A 125 6.05 28.78 -0.10
N VAL A 126 6.12 27.49 -0.41
CA VAL A 126 4.95 26.69 -0.76
C VAL A 126 4.83 25.60 0.28
N ARG A 127 3.80 25.67 1.11
CA ARG A 127 3.52 24.69 2.15
C ARG A 127 2.53 23.68 1.61
N VAL A 128 2.89 22.41 1.62
CA VAL A 128 2.00 21.31 1.20
C VAL A 128 1.84 20.33 2.35
N ARG A 129 0.60 20.06 2.74
CA ARG A 129 0.27 19.16 3.85
C ARG A 129 -1.04 18.42 3.61
N ALA A 130 -1.11 17.18 4.08
CA ALA A 130 -2.39 16.50 4.22
C ALA A 130 -3.19 17.18 5.35
N ILE A 131 -4.46 17.49 5.08
CA ILE A 131 -5.36 18.18 6.03
C ILE A 131 -6.52 17.30 6.49
N GLY A 132 -6.76 16.17 5.82
CA GLY A 132 -7.78 15.20 6.19
C GLY A 132 -7.64 13.90 5.41
N TYR A 133 -8.22 12.84 5.96
CA TYR A 133 -8.37 11.53 5.33
C TYR A 133 -9.57 10.81 5.97
N THR A 134 -10.05 9.75 5.33
CA THR A 134 -11.00 8.80 5.90
C THR A 134 -10.38 7.42 5.98
N ASP A 135 -10.89 6.58 6.89
CA ASP A 135 -10.58 5.15 6.85
C ASP A 135 -11.15 4.52 5.56
N PRO A 136 -10.43 3.56 4.95
CA PRO A 136 -10.82 2.93 3.69
C PRO A 136 -11.98 1.92 3.82
#